data_AF-A0A6H5H1S8-F1
#
_entry.id   AF-A0A6H5H1S8-F1
#
_cell.length_a   1.000
_cell.length_b   1.000
_cell.length_c   1.000
_cell.angle_alpha   90.00
_cell.angle_beta   90.00
_cell.angle_gamma   90.00
#
_symmetry.space_group_name_H-M   'P 1'
#
loop_
_entity.id
_entity.type
_entity.pdbx_description
1 polymer ?
#
loop_
_entity_poly.entity_id
_entity_poly.type
_entity_poly.pdbx_seq_one_letter_code
_entity_poly.pdbx_strand_id
1 'polypeptide(L)'
;MAATRLFASAQVRTVARRNFGICVPAFQKVSDPIQQLFLDKLREYKGKSSGGKLVDASPEIEREWKQELGKLATQYGGSSGADMTKFPDIKFPG
;
A
#
# COMPACT_ATOMS: atom_id res chain seq x y z
N MET A 1 -51.17 7.78 -28.42
CA MET A 1 -49.77 8.22 -28.33
C MET A 1 -49.13 8.07 -26.94
N ALA A 2 -49.85 8.29 -25.83
CA ALA A 2 -49.26 8.19 -24.48
C ALA A 2 -48.84 6.75 -24.07
N ALA A 3 -49.66 5.74 -24.38
CA ALA A 3 -49.36 4.33 -24.06
C ALA A 3 -48.06 3.84 -24.72
N THR A 4 -47.85 4.16 -26.01
CA THR A 4 -46.64 3.81 -26.76
C THR A 4 -45.36 4.38 -26.13
N ARG A 5 -45.43 5.59 -25.55
CA ARG A 5 -44.31 6.22 -24.81
C ARG A 5 -44.03 5.54 -23.48
N LEU A 6 -45.07 5.08 -22.79
CA LEU A 6 -44.95 4.38 -21.50
C LEU A 6 -44.25 3.02 -21.68
N PHE A 7 -44.66 2.25 -22.70
CA PHE A 7 -44.03 0.98 -23.06
C PHE A 7 -42.56 1.19 -23.48
N ALA A 8 -42.28 2.16 -24.36
CA ALA A 8 -40.90 2.49 -24.72
C ALA A 8 -40.01 2.78 -23.49
N SER A 9 -40.51 3.52 -22.50
CA SER A 9 -39.75 3.84 -21.27
C SER A 9 -39.48 2.63 -20.36
N ALA A 10 -40.39 1.65 -20.33
CA ALA A 10 -40.26 0.42 -19.56
C ALA A 10 -39.26 -0.54 -20.22
N GLN A 11 -39.29 -0.65 -21.55
CA GLN A 11 -38.29 -1.39 -22.32
C GLN A 11 -36.90 -0.76 -22.20
N VAL A 12 -36.76 0.57 -22.27
CA VAL A 12 -35.46 1.25 -22.10
C VAL A 12 -34.84 0.94 -20.74
N ARG A 13 -35.62 0.99 -19.64
CA ARG A 13 -35.11 0.64 -18.29
C ARG A 13 -34.66 -0.81 -18.18
N THR A 14 -35.41 -1.73 -18.80
CA THR A 14 -35.08 -3.16 -18.78
C THR A 14 -33.82 -3.46 -19.59
N VAL A 15 -33.69 -2.86 -20.77
CA VAL A 15 -32.51 -3.00 -21.64
C VAL A 15 -31.29 -2.32 -21.01
N ALA A 16 -31.43 -1.12 -20.45
CA ALA A 16 -30.34 -0.42 -19.77
C ALA A 16 -29.81 -1.22 -18.57
N ARG A 17 -30.69 -1.81 -17.73
CA ARG A 17 -30.28 -2.66 -16.61
C ARG A 17 -29.55 -3.93 -17.06
N ARG A 18 -30.01 -4.58 -18.13
CA ARG A 18 -29.36 -5.78 -18.70
C ARG A 18 -28.00 -5.44 -19.30
N ASN A 19 -27.93 -4.33 -20.04
CA ASN A 19 -26.70 -3.92 -20.72
C ASN A 19 -25.67 -3.37 -19.73
N PHE A 20 -26.08 -2.77 -18.61
CA PHE A 20 -25.14 -2.25 -17.61
C PHE A 20 -24.16 -3.33 -17.13
N GLY A 21 -24.67 -4.51 -16.75
CA GLY A 21 -23.85 -5.65 -16.31
C GLY A 21 -22.92 -6.19 -17.39
N ILE A 22 -23.36 -6.19 -18.66
CA ILE A 22 -22.58 -6.67 -19.81
C ILE A 22 -21.48 -5.67 -20.18
N CYS A 23 -21.70 -4.36 -19.98
CA CYS A 23 -20.71 -3.33 -20.26
C CYS A 23 -19.70 -3.10 -19.13
N VAL A 24 -19.92 -3.62 -17.91
CA VAL A 24 -18.98 -3.44 -16.77
C VAL A 24 -17.55 -3.82 -17.14
N PRO A 25 -17.25 -4.98 -17.78
CA PRO A 25 -15.89 -5.34 -18.15
C PRO A 25 -15.25 -4.37 -19.17
N ALA A 26 -16.05 -3.75 -20.04
CA ALA A 26 -15.58 -2.73 -20.97
C ALA A 26 -15.20 -1.43 -20.25
N PHE A 27 -15.89 -1.09 -19.15
CA PHE A 27 -15.60 0.06 -18.30
C PHE A 27 -14.55 -0.21 -17.20
N GLN A 28 -14.11 -1.46 -17.01
CA GLN A 28 -13.00 -1.78 -16.09
C GLN A 28 -11.64 -1.33 -16.61
N LYS A 29 -11.53 -1.08 -17.93
CA LYS A 29 -10.31 -0.52 -18.50
C LYS A 29 -10.31 0.97 -18.25
N VAL A 30 -9.25 1.44 -17.61
CA VAL A 30 -9.02 2.87 -17.46
C VAL A 30 -8.73 3.46 -18.84
N SER A 31 -9.61 4.34 -19.32
CA SER A 31 -9.45 4.96 -20.64
C SER A 31 -8.28 5.95 -20.68
N ASP A 32 -7.91 6.53 -19.54
CA ASP A 32 -6.80 7.47 -19.40
C ASP A 32 -5.50 6.78 -18.97
N PRO A 33 -4.44 6.82 -19.79
CA PRO A 33 -3.12 6.29 -19.43
C PRO A 33 -2.57 6.80 -18.09
N ILE A 34 -2.89 8.03 -17.67
CA ILE A 34 -2.39 8.60 -16.41
C ILE A 34 -3.03 7.91 -15.20
N GLN A 35 -4.35 7.69 -15.24
CA GLN A 35 -5.06 6.96 -14.20
C GLN A 35 -4.59 5.49 -14.13
N GLN A 36 -4.23 4.90 -15.27
CA GLN A 36 -3.67 3.55 -15.32
C GLN A 36 -2.32 3.49 -14.59
N LEU A 37 -1.44 4.46 -14.82
CA LEU A 37 -0.16 4.56 -14.10
C LEU A 37 -0.33 4.67 -12.58
N PHE A 38 -1.33 5.42 -12.11
CA PHE A 38 -1.63 5.51 -10.68
C PHE A 38 -2.01 4.15 -10.10
N LEU A 39 -2.91 3.42 -10.75
CA LEU A 39 -3.32 2.09 -10.28
C LEU A 39 -2.16 1.10 -10.30
N ASP A 40 -1.30 1.16 -11.31
CA ASP A 40 -0.15 0.27 -11.41
C ASP A 40 0.86 0.55 -10.29
N LYS A 41 1.10 1.82 -9.96
CA LYS A 41 1.94 2.19 -8.81
C LYS A 41 1.33 1.81 -7.47
N LEU A 42 0.01 1.91 -7.32
CA LEU A 42 -0.67 1.47 -6.11
C LEU A 42 -0.57 -0.05 -5.92
N ARG A 43 -0.70 -0.83 -7.00
CA ARG A 43 -0.53 -2.29 -6.97
C ARG A 43 0.91 -2.68 -6.65
N GLU A 44 1.88 -2.00 -7.27
CA GLU A 44 3.31 -2.18 -7.01
C GLU A 44 3.62 -1.92 -5.53
N TYR A 45 3.15 -0.79 -4.99
CA TYR A 45 3.31 -0.46 -3.57
C TYR A 45 2.68 -1.51 -2.66
N LYS A 46 1.43 -1.93 -2.94
CA LYS A 46 0.73 -2.94 -2.14
C LYS A 46 1.50 -4.27 -2.09
N GLY A 47 2.13 -4.68 -3.20
CA GLY A 47 2.95 -5.88 -3.24
C GLY A 47 4.25 -5.76 -2.44
N LYS A 48 4.86 -4.56 -2.43
CA LYS A 48 6.13 -4.29 -1.75
C LYS A 48 5.99 -3.92 -0.27
N SER A 49 4.85 -3.37 0.16
CA SER A 49 4.70 -2.81 1.51
C SER A 49 4.52 -3.85 2.63
N SER A 50 4.36 -5.14 2.30
CA SER A 50 4.20 -6.19 3.29
C SER A 50 5.52 -6.66 3.89
N GLY A 51 5.56 -6.96 5.19
CA GLY A 51 6.62 -7.76 5.79
C GLY A 51 7.64 -7.03 6.66
N GLY A 52 7.53 -5.71 6.85
CA GLY A 52 8.28 -4.94 7.85
C GLY A 52 9.80 -4.91 7.69
N LYS A 53 10.33 -5.52 6.63
CA LYS A 53 11.75 -5.53 6.26
C LYS A 53 12.00 -4.49 5.18
N LEU A 54 13.28 -4.18 4.97
CA LEU A 54 13.69 -3.43 3.80
C LEU A 54 13.26 -4.15 2.52
N VAL A 55 12.57 -3.42 1.67
CA VAL A 55 12.10 -3.90 0.37
C VAL A 55 13.31 -4.09 -0.54
N ASP A 56 13.43 -5.27 -1.16
CA ASP A 56 14.47 -5.59 -2.15
C ASP A 56 15.90 -5.24 -1.68
N ALA A 57 16.19 -5.44 -0.39
CA ALA A 57 17.48 -5.07 0.20
C ALA A 57 18.63 -5.90 -0.39
N SER A 58 19.67 -5.23 -0.87
CA SER A 58 20.92 -5.89 -1.25
C SER A 58 21.74 -6.24 0.00
N PRO A 59 22.65 -7.23 -0.07
CA PRO A 59 23.56 -7.54 1.03
C PRO A 59 24.42 -6.35 1.47
N GLU A 60 24.69 -5.41 0.56
CA GLU A 60 25.41 -4.17 0.85
C GLU A 60 24.58 -3.24 1.74
N ILE A 61 23.30 -3.03 1.43
CA ILE A 61 22.39 -2.21 2.24
C ILE A 61 22.22 -2.81 3.63
N GLU A 62 22.08 -4.14 3.74
CA GLU A 62 21.99 -4.80 5.04
C GLU A 62 23.27 -4.63 5.88
N ARG A 63 24.43 -4.66 5.23
CA ARG A 63 25.72 -4.42 5.88
C ARG A 63 25.81 -2.98 6.40
N GLU A 64 25.46 -2.00 5.57
CA GLU A 64 25.44 -0.58 5.95
C GLU A 64 24.47 -0.33 7.10
N TRP A 65 23.26 -0.88 7.03
CA TRP A 65 22.27 -0.82 8.11
C TRP A 65 22.87 -1.31 9.44
N LYS A 66 23.53 -2.48 9.43
CA LYS A 66 24.15 -3.05 10.64
C LYS A 66 25.29 -2.17 11.16
N GLN A 67 26.08 -1.59 10.27
CA GLN A 67 27.15 -0.67 10.65
C GLN A 67 26.60 0.60 11.30
N GLU A 68 25.55 1.21 10.74
CA GLU A 68 24.91 2.38 11.31
C GLU A 68 24.27 2.08 12.68
N LEU A 69 23.59 0.94 12.83
CA LEU A 69 23.10 0.50 14.13
C LEU A 69 24.23 0.32 15.16
N GLY A 70 25.38 -0.21 14.75
CA GLY A 70 26.55 -0.35 15.62
C GLY A 70 27.15 0.99 16.06
N LYS A 71 27.18 1.98 15.17
CA LYS A 71 27.60 3.35 15.51
C LYS A 71 26.65 3.98 16.53
N LEU A 72 25.34 3.84 16.31
CA LEU A 72 24.32 4.33 17.24
C LEU A 72 24.43 3.66 18.62
N ALA A 73 24.59 2.33 18.66
CA ALA A 73 24.78 1.61 19.92
C ALA A 73 26.03 2.10 20.67
N THR A 74 27.12 2.40 19.96
CA THR A 74 28.34 2.94 20.55
C THR A 74 28.13 4.35 21.11
N GLN A 75 27.44 5.21 20.36
CA GLN A 75 27.20 6.60 20.76
C GLN A 75 26.26 6.74 21.96
N TYR A 76 25.26 5.86 22.06
CA TYR A 76 24.20 5.96 23.07
C TYR A 76 24.31 4.90 24.18
N GLY A 77 25.44 4.22 24.31
CA GLY A 77 25.72 3.30 25.44
C GLY A 77 25.11 1.89 25.30
N GLY A 78 24.56 1.53 24.15
CA GLY A 78 24.10 0.17 23.84
C GLY A 78 25.24 -0.82 23.58
N SER A 79 26.45 -0.34 23.27
CA SER A 79 27.64 -1.20 23.02
C SER A 79 28.12 -1.96 24.27
N SER A 80 27.70 -1.56 25.47
CA SER A 80 28.04 -2.22 26.74
C SER A 80 27.21 -3.48 27.03
N GLY A 81 26.49 -4.00 26.04
CA GLY A 81 25.54 -5.12 26.22
C GLY A 81 24.23 -4.70 26.92
N ALA A 82 23.98 -3.39 27.01
CA ALA A 82 22.76 -2.86 27.58
C ALA A 82 21.57 -3.10 26.64
N ASP A 83 20.48 -3.64 27.19
CA ASP A 83 19.23 -3.81 26.46
C ASP A 83 18.56 -2.43 26.30
N MET A 84 18.70 -1.85 25.10
CA MET A 84 18.15 -0.53 24.76
C MET A 84 16.61 -0.49 24.75
N THR A 85 15.93 -1.63 24.90
CA THR A 85 14.47 -1.68 25.05
C THR A 85 14.02 -1.52 26.50
N LYS A 86 14.94 -1.61 27.46
CA LYS A 86 14.68 -1.50 28.89
C LYS A 86 15.11 -0.15 29.42
N PHE A 87 14.35 0.32 30.41
CA PHE A 87 14.73 1.51 31.17
C PHE A 87 16.01 1.22 32.00
N PRO A 88 16.95 2.17 32.12
CA PRO A 88 18.21 1.95 32.83
C PRO A 88 18.03 1.88 34.35
N ASP A 89 18.86 1.06 35.00
CA ASP A 89 18.98 1.03 36.46
C ASP A 89 19.80 2.23 36.95
N ILE A 90 19.13 3.18 37.60
CA ILE A 90 19.78 4.39 38.13
C ILE A 90 20.23 4.13 39.57
N LYS A 91 21.54 4.17 39.82
CA LYS A 91 22.13 4.12 41.17
C LYS A 91 22.69 5.48 41.55
N PHE A 92 22.21 6.03 42.67
CA PHE A 92 22.73 7.28 43.22
C PHE A 92 23.90 7.00 44.17
N PRO A 93 25.01 7.75 44.10
CA PRO A 93 26.04 7.69 45.12
C PRO A 93 25.50 8.26 46.43
N GLY A 94 25.74 7.54 47.53
CA GLY A 94 25.36 7.96 48.89
C GLY A 94 26.37 8.89 49.54
#